data_AF-A0A0F9D568-F1
#
_entry.id   AF-A0A0F9D568-F1
#
_cell.length_a   1.000
_cell.length_b   1.000
_cell.length_c   1.000
_cell.angle_alpha   90.00
_cell.angle_beta   90.00
_cell.angle_gamma   90.00
#
_symmetry.space_group_name_H-M   'P 1'
#
loop_
_entity.id
_entity.type
_entity.pdbx_description
1 polymer ?
#
loop_
_entity_poly.entity_id
_entity_poly.type
_entity_poly.pdbx_seq_one_letter_code
_entity_poly.pdbx_strand_id
1 'polypeptide(L)'
;MSMLLSDPVTASNTELKAQFDEMQQHFNEQPYLAISKRIQLLKSLKRTLLALEAELVAASSKDFGFRTAFDTVLGDILPTSKTISHTIAHLPKWAKESPR
;
A
#
# COMPACT_ATOMS: atom_id res chain seq x y z
N MET A 1 -18.09 14.97 39.20
CA MET A 1 -18.19 15.63 37.88
C MET A 1 -16.77 15.70 37.31
N SER A 2 -16.23 14.56 36.89
CA SER A 2 -14.89 14.48 36.29
C SER A 2 -15.09 14.38 34.79
N MET A 3 -14.69 15.43 34.07
CA MET A 3 -14.59 15.41 32.61
C MET A 3 -13.65 14.27 32.22
N LEU A 4 -14.18 13.34 31.43
CA LEU A 4 -13.39 12.37 30.68
C LEU A 4 -12.53 13.15 29.68
N LEU A 5 -11.32 13.52 30.08
CA LEU A 5 -10.27 13.83 29.12
C LEU A 5 -10.04 12.52 28.35
N SER A 6 -10.47 12.49 27.10
CA SER A 6 -10.17 11.39 26.20
C SER A 6 -8.66 11.35 26.02
N ASP A 7 -8.00 10.40 26.68
CA ASP A 7 -6.57 10.21 26.52
C ASP A 7 -6.24 10.02 25.02
N PRO A 8 -5.14 10.61 24.50
CA PRO A 8 -4.80 10.59 23.08
C PRO A 8 -4.67 9.17 22.51
N VAL A 9 -4.36 8.18 23.37
CA VAL A 9 -4.33 6.76 23.03
C VAL A 9 -5.74 6.20 22.76
N THR A 10 -6.74 6.60 23.53
CA THR A 10 -8.14 6.17 23.34
C THR A 10 -8.74 6.81 22.09
N ALA A 11 -8.44 8.09 21.82
CA ALA A 11 -8.82 8.75 20.57
C ALA A 11 -8.21 8.07 19.33
N SER A 12 -6.93 7.68 19.41
CA SER A 12 -6.24 6.91 18.36
C SER A 12 -6.91 5.54 18.11
N ASN A 13 -7.35 4.85 19.16
CA ASN A 13 -8.03 3.56 19.01
C ASN A 13 -9.41 3.67 18.36
N THR A 14 -10.16 4.74 18.62
CA THR A 14 -11.46 4.97 17.97
C THR A 14 -11.30 5.29 16.49
N GLU A 15 -10.32 6.14 16.14
CA GLU A 15 -9.99 6.47 14.75
C GLU A 15 -9.58 5.21 13.95
N LEU A 16 -8.68 4.40 14.51
CA LEU A 16 -8.24 3.14 13.89
C LEU A 16 -9.40 2.15 13.69
N LYS A 17 -10.32 2.06 14.67
CA LYS A 17 -11.51 1.21 14.56
C LYS A 17 -12.43 1.68 13.44
N ALA A 18 -12.63 2.99 13.30
CA ALA A 18 -13.45 3.55 12.24
C ALA A 18 -12.86 3.25 10.85
N GLN A 19 -11.55 3.46 10.66
CA GLN A 19 -10.86 3.13 9.40
C GLN A 19 -10.94 1.64 9.08
N PHE A 20 -10.79 0.77 10.08
CA PHE A 20 -10.94 -0.67 9.90
C PHE A 20 -12.36 -1.03 9.44
N ASP A 21 -13.39 -0.47 10.07
CA ASP A 21 -14.79 -0.74 9.72
C ASP A 21 -15.11 -0.26 8.30
N GLU A 22 -14.58 0.89 7.89
CA GLU A 22 -14.71 1.41 6.52
C GLU A 22 -14.08 0.46 5.49
N MET A 23 -12.85 -0.02 5.76
CA MET A 23 -12.18 -1.00 4.89
C MET A 23 -12.97 -2.31 4.80
N GLN A 24 -13.54 -2.78 5.90
CA GLN A 24 -14.37 -3.98 5.94
C GLN A 24 -15.67 -3.80 5.17
N GLN A 25 -16.32 -2.64 5.29
CA GLN A 25 -17.51 -2.30 4.54
C GLN A 25 -17.23 -2.28 3.04
N HIS A 26 -16.18 -1.59 2.58
CA HIS A 26 -15.80 -1.55 1.17
C HIS A 26 -15.51 -2.94 0.60
N PHE A 27 -14.87 -3.82 1.37
CA PHE A 27 -14.65 -5.20 0.96
C PHE A 27 -15.97 -5.97 0.82
N ASN A 28 -16.90 -5.81 1.77
CA ASN A 28 -18.19 -6.49 1.74
C ASN A 28 -19.09 -6.03 0.59
N GLU A 29 -19.00 -4.75 0.20
CA GLU A 29 -19.72 -4.18 -0.95
C GLU A 29 -19.16 -4.68 -2.29
N GLN A 30 -17.84 -4.85 -2.40
CA GLN A 30 -17.19 -5.33 -3.62
C GLN A 30 -16.12 -6.40 -3.32
N PRO A 31 -16.54 -7.60 -2.93
CA PRO A 31 -15.60 -8.67 -2.61
C PRO A 31 -14.84 -9.07 -3.87
N TYR A 32 -13.53 -9.26 -3.72
CA TYR A 32 -12.67 -9.79 -4.78
C TYR A 32 -12.75 -9.03 -6.12
N LEU A 33 -12.54 -7.71 -6.11
CA LEU A 33 -12.45 -6.82 -7.28
C LEU A 33 -12.06 -7.51 -8.60
N ALA A 34 -12.74 -7.19 -9.70
CA ALA A 34 -12.41 -7.73 -11.02
C ALA A 34 -10.91 -7.58 -11.35
N ILE A 35 -10.34 -8.56 -12.04
CA ILE A 35 -8.90 -8.59 -12.37
C ILE A 35 -8.46 -7.34 -13.14
N SER A 36 -9.30 -6.82 -14.03
CA SER A 36 -9.06 -5.57 -14.74
C SER A 36 -8.87 -4.39 -13.78
N LYS A 37 -9.71 -4.28 -12.75
CA LYS A 37 -9.62 -3.24 -11.71
C LYS A 37 -8.35 -3.39 -10.86
N ARG A 38 -8.01 -4.61 -10.44
CA ARG A 38 -6.75 -4.88 -9.72
C ARG A 38 -5.53 -4.47 -10.55
N ILE A 39 -5.52 -4.79 -11.84
CA ILE A 39 -4.43 -4.38 -12.77
C ILE A 39 -4.38 -2.85 -12.91
N GLN A 40 -5.52 -2.16 -13.00
CA GLN A 40 -5.55 -0.70 -13.05
C GLN A 40 -4.95 -0.06 -11.79
N LEU A 41 -5.29 -0.59 -10.60
CA LEU A 41 -4.71 -0.15 -9.33
C LEU A 41 -3.20 -0.37 -9.30
N LEU A 42 -2.72 -1.55 -9.69
CA LEU A 42 -1.28 -1.86 -9.75
C LEU A 42 -0.53 -0.94 -10.73
N LYS A 43 -1.11 -0.63 -11.88
CA LYS A 43 -0.54 0.36 -12.82
C LYS A 43 -0.48 1.75 -12.21
N SER A 44 -1.52 2.15 -11.48
CA SER A 44 -1.54 3.44 -10.78
C SER A 44 -0.48 3.51 -9.70
N LEU A 45 -0.40 2.47 -8.85
CA LEU A 45 0.60 2.35 -7.79
C LEU A 45 2.02 2.45 -8.34
N LYS A 46 2.33 1.73 -9.44
CA LYS A 46 3.63 1.82 -10.09
C LYS A 46 3.94 3.24 -10.59
N ARG A 47 2.97 3.93 -11.21
CA ARG A 47 3.18 5.30 -11.68
C ARG A 47 3.44 6.25 -10.51
N THR A 48 2.66 6.16 -9.44
CA THR A 48 2.83 6.99 -8.24
C THR A 48 4.17 6.72 -7.57
N LEU A 49 4.56 5.46 -7.42
CA LEU A 49 5.87 5.06 -6.88
C LEU A 49 7.03 5.73 -7.63
N LEU A 50 7.00 5.69 -8.96
CA LEU A 50 8.05 6.28 -9.80
C LEU A 50 8.00 7.81 -9.81
N ALA A 51 6.80 8.40 -9.75
CA ALA A 51 6.65 9.85 -9.67
C ALA A 51 7.20 10.41 -8.34
N LEU A 52 7.11 9.64 -7.26
CA LEU A 52 7.60 10.00 -5.93
C LEU A 52 9.03 9.52 -5.65
N GLU A 53 9.76 8.99 -6.63
CA GLU A 53 11.09 8.39 -6.43
C GLU A 53 12.05 9.32 -5.67
N ALA A 54 12.13 10.59 -6.08
CA ALA A 54 13.01 11.57 -5.44
C ALA A 54 12.62 11.85 -3.97
N GLU A 55 11.32 11.95 -3.69
CA GLU A 55 10.80 12.18 -2.33
C GLU A 55 11.06 10.97 -1.43
N LEU A 56 10.86 9.76 -1.96
CA LEU A 56 11.12 8.51 -1.26
C LEU A 56 12.62 8.32 -0.97
N VAL A 57 13.49 8.68 -1.92
CA VAL A 57 14.95 8.69 -1.72
C VAL A 57 15.34 9.68 -0.62
N ALA A 58 14.80 10.90 -0.64
CA ALA A 58 15.09 11.91 0.38
C ALA A 58 14.61 11.47 1.76
N ALA A 59 13.40 10.90 1.85
CA ALA A 59 12.85 10.36 3.10
C ALA A 59 13.70 9.20 3.63
N SER A 60 14.03 8.23 2.77
CA SER A 60 14.89 7.09 3.12
C SER A 60 16.25 7.55 3.64
N SER A 61 16.88 8.52 2.99
CA SER A 61 18.18 9.04 3.43
C SER A 61 18.10 9.72 4.80
N LYS A 62 17.00 10.46 5.05
CA LYS A 62 16.71 11.13 6.33
C LYS A 62 16.49 10.13 7.47
N ASP A 63 15.75 9.05 7.20
CA ASP A 63 15.36 8.07 8.23
C ASP A 63 16.49 7.07 8.52
N PHE A 64 17.31 6.73 7.52
CA PHE A 64 18.31 5.66 7.61
C PHE A 64 19.77 6.16 7.55
N GLY A 65 20.02 7.42 7.89
CA GLY A 65 21.36 7.93 8.19
C GLY A 65 22.40 7.69 7.09
N PHE A 66 22.26 8.39 5.95
CA PHE A 66 23.18 8.36 4.80
C PHE A 66 23.05 7.15 3.86
N ARG A 67 21.92 6.43 3.89
CA ARG A 67 21.60 5.52 2.79
C ARG A 67 21.66 6.27 1.47
N THR A 68 22.42 5.75 0.51
CA THR A 68 22.61 6.43 -0.77
C THR A 68 21.33 6.35 -1.60
N ALA A 69 21.18 7.32 -2.52
CA ALA A 69 20.11 7.26 -3.51
C ALA A 69 20.14 5.95 -4.29
N PHE A 70 21.34 5.48 -4.65
CA PHE A 70 21.53 4.21 -5.35
C PHE A 70 21.01 3.02 -4.55
N ASP A 71 21.34 2.92 -3.26
CA ASP A 71 20.89 1.81 -2.41
C ASP A 71 19.37 1.80 -2.20
N THR A 72 18.75 2.98 -2.16
CA THR A 72 17.28 3.10 -2.05
C THR A 72 16.61 2.70 -3.37
N VAL A 73 17.11 3.21 -4.51
CA VAL A 73 16.56 2.88 -5.82
C VAL A 73 16.74 1.39 -6.14
N LEU A 74 17.95 0.85 -5.94
CA LEU A 74 18.27 -0.54 -6.24
C LEU A 74 17.60 -1.51 -5.25
N GLY A 75 17.57 -1.15 -3.97
CA GLY A 75 17.09 -2.02 -2.89
C GLY A 75 15.59 -2.01 -2.69
N ASP A 76 14.92 -0.88 -2.93
CA ASP A 76 13.50 -0.72 -2.60
C ASP A 76 12.64 -0.44 -3.84
N ILE A 77 12.98 0.59 -4.61
CA ILE A 77 12.11 1.10 -5.68
C ILE A 77 12.09 0.16 -6.88
N LEU A 78 13.26 -0.23 -7.38
CA LEU A 78 13.41 -1.13 -8.52
C LEU A 78 12.77 -2.51 -8.27
N PRO A 79 13.04 -3.23 -7.16
CA PRO A 79 12.43 -4.53 -6.91
C PRO A 79 10.91 -4.42 -6.71
N THR A 80 10.42 -3.35 -6.09
CA THR A 80 8.97 -3.11 -5.95
C THR A 80 8.32 -2.88 -7.32
N SER A 81 8.89 -2.01 -8.15
CA SER A 81 8.42 -1.73 -9.51
C SER A 81 8.41 -2.99 -10.40
N LYS A 82 9.47 -3.81 -10.31
CA LYS A 82 9.55 -5.10 -11.01
C LYS A 82 8.51 -6.10 -10.50
N THR A 83 8.33 -6.20 -9.18
CA THR A 83 7.31 -7.07 -8.57
C THR A 83 5.91 -6.68 -9.03
N ILE A 84 5.59 -5.38 -9.07
CA ILE A 84 4.29 -4.91 -9.59
C ILE A 84 4.11 -5.32 -11.05
N SER A 85 5.13 -5.10 -11.89
CA SER A 85 5.10 -5.53 -13.30
C SER A 85 4.91 -7.03 -13.47
N HIS A 86 5.62 -7.83 -12.69
CA HIS A 86 5.50 -9.29 -12.69
C HIS A 86 4.10 -9.73 -12.26
N THR A 87 3.56 -9.15 -11.18
CA THR A 87 2.20 -9.41 -10.71
C THR A 87 1.17 -9.08 -11.78
N ILE A 88 1.26 -7.92 -12.45
CA ILE A 88 0.34 -7.56 -13.54
C ILE A 88 0.33 -8.63 -14.65
N ALA A 89 1.51 -9.14 -15.03
CA ALA A 89 1.64 -10.12 -16.11
C ALA A 89 1.01 -11.49 -15.75
N HIS A 90 1.04 -11.87 -14.47
CA HIS A 90 0.62 -13.21 -14.04
C HIS A 90 -0.71 -13.27 -13.29
N LEU A 91 -1.19 -12.14 -12.76
CA LEU A 91 -2.43 -12.06 -11.98
C LEU A 91 -3.65 -12.70 -12.69
N PRO A 92 -3.88 -12.53 -14.01
CA PRO A 92 -4.99 -13.20 -14.69
C PRO A 92 -4.90 -14.72 -14.67
N LYS A 93 -3.69 -15.30 -14.64
CA LYS A 93 -3.47 -16.74 -14.53
C LYS A 93 -3.64 -17.20 -13.09
N TRP A 94 -3.11 -16.45 -12.12
CA TRP A 94 -3.16 -16.80 -10.69
C TRP A 94 -4.55 -16.72 -10.10
N ALA A 95 -5.40 -15.83 -10.61
CA ALA A 95 -6.74 -15.65 -10.11
C ALA A 95 -7.80 -16.53 -10.79
N LYS A 96 -7.40 -17.40 -11.72
CA LYS A 96 -8.32 -18.42 -12.24
C LYS A 96 -8.71 -19.36 -11.11
N GLU A 97 -9.96 -19.81 -11.14
CA GLU A 97 -10.40 -20.88 -10.25
C GLU A 97 -9.47 -22.08 -10.45
N SER A 98 -8.79 -22.47 -9.38
CA SER A 98 -8.06 -23.73 -9.38
C SER A 98 -9.11 -24.84 -9.39
N PRO A 99 -9.01 -25.83 -10.29
CA PRO A 99 -9.78 -27.06 -10.12
C PRO A 99 -9.24 -27.73 -8.85
N ARG A 100 -9.88 -27.44 -7.72
CA ARG A 100 -9.78 -28.26 -6.51
C ARG A 100 -11.11 -28.97 -6.34
#